data_AF-A0A0C2ILM0-F1
#
_entry.id   AF-A0A0C2ILM0-F1
#
_cell.length_a   1.000
_cell.length_b   1.000
_cell.length_c   1.000
_cell.angle_alpha   90.00
_cell.angle_beta   90.00
_cell.angle_gamma   90.00
#
_symmetry.space_group_name_H-M   'P 1'
#
loop_
_entity.id
_entity.type
_entity.pdbx_description
1 polymer ?
#
loop_
_entity_poly.entity_id
_entity_poly.type
_entity_poly.pdbx_seq_one_letter_code
_entity_poly.pdbx_strand_id
1 'polypeptide(L)'
;MNLSCTYGYFSRFLITNDLVVDKYFAHLKNAELYSNAGFTSDAGDAFSRAAEYAEFKLIDYNRAAHDYLDAAICYLSSSQERAWKFFNKSIDALANSVTI
;
A
#
# COMPACT_ATOMS: atom_id res chain seq x y z
N MET A 1 -31.30 11.16 22.34
CA MET A 1 -30.06 10.89 21.59
C MET A 1 -30.30 9.61 20.78
N ASN A 2 -30.49 9.73 19.46
CA ASN A 2 -31.02 8.64 18.61
C ASN A 2 -29.94 7.57 18.33
N LEU A 3 -30.11 6.38 18.93
CA LEU A 3 -29.28 5.18 18.71
C LEU A 3 -29.25 4.69 17.25
N SER A 4 -30.25 5.05 16.43
CA SER A 4 -30.31 4.69 15.01
C SER A 4 -29.29 5.44 14.15
N CYS A 5 -28.93 6.66 14.55
CA CYS A 5 -28.00 7.50 13.79
C CYS A 5 -26.55 7.01 14.00
N THR A 6 -26.17 6.74 15.25
CA THR A 6 -24.82 6.23 15.60
C THR A 6 -24.53 4.84 15.01
N TYR A 7 -25.55 3.96 14.96
CA TYR A 7 -25.39 2.63 14.37
C TYR A 7 -25.16 2.67 12.85
N GLY A 8 -25.81 3.60 12.14
CA GLY A 8 -25.61 3.81 10.70
C GLY A 8 -24.22 4.36 10.34
N TYR A 9 -23.64 5.21 11.20
CA TYR A 9 -22.26 5.68 11.02
C TYR A 9 -21.24 4.58 11.29
N PHE A 10 -21.45 3.78 12.34
CA PHE A 10 -20.54 2.69 12.69
C PHE A 10 -20.52 1.58 11.64
N SER A 11 -21.68 1.17 11.14
CA SER A 11 -21.77 0.16 10.07
C SER A 11 -21.14 0.64 8.76
N ARG A 12 -21.36 1.90 8.38
CA ARG A 12 -20.74 2.49 7.19
C ARG A 12 -19.23 2.59 7.33
N PHE A 13 -18.72 2.92 8.53
CA PHE A 13 -17.29 2.99 8.83
C PHE A 13 -16.61 1.62 8.71
N LEU A 14 -17.22 0.56 9.24
CA LEU A 14 -16.70 -0.81 9.13
C LEU A 14 -16.64 -1.26 7.66
N ILE A 15 -17.73 -1.09 6.90
CA ILE A 15 -17.79 -1.45 5.47
C ILE A 15 -16.72 -0.71 4.66
N THR A 16 -16.48 0.57 4.96
CA THR A 16 -15.46 1.34 4.25
C THR A 16 -14.04 0.89 4.58
N ASN A 17 -13.76 0.46 5.81
CA ASN A 17 -12.45 -0.07 6.17
C ASN A 17 -12.21 -1.44 5.53
N ASP A 18 -13.20 -2.33 5.53
CA ASP A 18 -13.09 -3.63 4.87
C ASP A 18 -12.77 -3.48 3.37
N LEU A 19 -13.46 -2.55 2.68
CA LEU A 19 -13.20 -2.28 1.27
C LEU A 19 -11.78 -1.74 1.00
N VAL A 20 -11.20 -0.98 1.93
CA VAL A 20 -9.83 -0.46 1.81
C VAL A 20 -8.82 -1.59 1.98
N VAL A 21 -9.02 -2.45 2.98
CA VAL A 21 -8.18 -3.62 3.24
C VAL A 21 -8.23 -4.60 2.08
N ASP A 22 -9.41 -4.86 1.52
CA ASP A 22 -9.57 -5.73 0.35
C ASP A 22 -8.82 -5.20 -0.87
N LYS A 23 -8.88 -3.89 -1.13
CA LYS A 23 -8.16 -3.26 -2.24
C LYS A 23 -6.64 -3.32 -2.05
N TYR A 24 -6.17 -3.11 -0.81
CA TYR A 24 -4.76 -3.29 -0.47
C TYR A 24 -4.28 -4.69 -0.85
N PHE A 25 -4.95 -5.74 -0.34
CA PHE A 25 -4.56 -7.12 -0.62
C PHE A 25 -4.74 -7.51 -2.09
N ALA A 26 -5.71 -6.93 -2.80
CA ALA A 26 -5.85 -7.14 -4.24
C ALA A 26 -4.65 -6.61 -5.02
N HIS A 27 -4.13 -5.42 -4.66
CA HIS A 27 -2.91 -4.88 -5.27
C HIS A 27 -1.68 -5.72 -4.94
N LEU A 28 -1.53 -6.13 -3.68
CA LEU A 28 -0.41 -6.96 -3.24
C LEU A 28 -0.38 -8.30 -3.98
N LYS A 29 -1.54 -8.98 -4.05
CA LYS A 29 -1.66 -10.24 -4.80
C LYS A 29 -1.34 -10.09 -6.28
N ASN A 30 -1.77 -8.99 -6.92
CA ASN A 30 -1.42 -8.73 -8.31
C ASN A 30 0.10 -8.50 -8.48
N ALA A 31 0.72 -7.80 -7.54
CA ALA A 31 2.17 -7.56 -7.56
C ALA A 31 2.96 -8.88 -7.49
N GLU A 32 2.57 -9.77 -6.58
CA GLU A 32 3.15 -11.12 -6.47
C GLU A 32 2.97 -11.94 -7.76
N LEU A 33 1.77 -11.88 -8.37
CA LEU A 33 1.51 -12.57 -9.64
C LEU A 33 2.39 -12.05 -10.78
N TYR A 34 2.54 -10.73 -10.92
CA TYR A 34 3.41 -10.13 -11.93
C TYR A 34 4.88 -10.45 -11.67
N SER A 35 5.31 -10.39 -10.41
CA SER A 35 6.68 -10.70 -10.00
C SER A 35 7.04 -12.15 -10.33
N ASN A 36 6.17 -13.10 -9.97
CA ASN A 36 6.34 -14.52 -10.28
C ASN A 36 6.32 -14.82 -11.78
N ALA A 37 5.59 -14.03 -12.56
CA ALA A 37 5.56 -14.14 -14.02
C ALA A 37 6.73 -13.40 -14.72
N GLY A 38 7.59 -12.70 -13.97
CA GLY A 38 8.74 -11.96 -14.50
C GLY A 38 8.42 -10.57 -15.06
N PHE A 39 7.19 -10.07 -14.89
CA PHE A 39 6.78 -8.72 -15.30
C PHE A 39 7.17 -7.71 -14.22
N THR A 40 8.47 -7.42 -14.08
CA THR A 40 8.99 -6.60 -12.97
C THR A 40 8.44 -5.18 -12.93
N SER A 41 8.23 -4.52 -14.08
CA SER A 41 7.66 -3.17 -14.09
C SER A 41 6.19 -3.16 -13.62
N ASP A 42 5.38 -4.13 -14.06
CA ASP A 42 3.97 -4.23 -13.66
C ASP A 42 3.84 -4.62 -12.18
N ALA A 43 4.76 -5.47 -11.69
CA ALA A 43 4.87 -5.77 -10.28
C ALA A 43 5.18 -4.51 -9.46
N GLY A 44 6.13 -3.68 -9.90
CA GLY A 44 6.45 -2.42 -9.25
C GLY A 44 5.27 -1.44 -9.21
N ASP A 45 4.52 -1.34 -10.31
CA ASP A 45 3.30 -0.52 -10.38
C ASP A 45 2.22 -1.03 -9.41
N ALA A 46 2.10 -2.35 -9.24
CA ALA A 46 1.14 -2.94 -8.30
C ALA A 46 1.58 -2.78 -6.83
N PHE A 47 2.85 -3.02 -6.50
CA PHE A 47 3.41 -2.79 -5.16
C PHE A 47 3.28 -1.34 -4.74
N SER A 48 3.61 -0.38 -5.62
CA SER A 48 3.47 1.04 -5.30
C SER A 48 2.03 1.46 -5.00
N ARG A 49 1.03 0.89 -5.67
CA ARG A 49 -0.38 1.11 -5.34
C ARG A 49 -0.77 0.49 -3.99
N ALA A 50 -0.28 -0.71 -3.68
CA ALA A 50 -0.48 -1.33 -2.37
C ALA A 50 0.11 -0.45 -1.25
N ALA A 51 1.33 0.05 -1.45
CA ALA A 51 2.01 0.94 -0.53
C ALA A 51 1.24 2.25 -0.28
N GLU A 52 0.70 2.88 -1.33
CA GLU A 52 -0.12 4.10 -1.19
C GLU A 52 -1.42 3.85 -0.42
N TYR A 53 -2.04 2.67 -0.59
CA TYR A 53 -3.19 2.27 0.23
C TYR A 53 -2.79 2.06 1.69
N ALA A 54 -1.67 1.38 1.96
CA ALA A 54 -1.16 1.18 3.30
C ALA A 54 -0.86 2.53 4.00
N GLU A 55 -0.17 3.43 3.32
CA GLU A 55 0.26 4.73 3.85
C GLU A 55 -0.92 5.66 4.13
N PHE A 56 -1.78 5.88 3.14
CA PHE A 56 -2.78 6.95 3.21
C PHE A 56 -4.19 6.49 3.61
N LYS A 57 -4.47 5.18 3.55
CA LYS A 57 -5.81 4.65 3.86
C LYS A 57 -5.82 3.77 5.09
N LEU A 58 -4.84 2.88 5.23
CA LEU A 58 -4.70 2.04 6.42
C LEU A 58 -3.93 2.73 7.53
N ILE A 59 -3.14 3.78 7.20
CA ILE A 59 -2.22 4.44 8.13
C ILE A 59 -1.24 3.41 8.75
N ASP A 60 -0.86 2.41 7.95
CA ASP A 60 0.11 1.37 8.32
C ASP A 60 1.43 1.65 7.60
N TYR A 61 2.25 2.48 8.23
CA TYR A 61 3.51 2.94 7.68
C TYR A 61 4.57 1.83 7.58
N ASN A 62 4.48 0.79 8.41
CA ASN A 62 5.39 -0.36 8.32
C ASN A 62 5.12 -1.17 7.05
N ARG A 63 3.83 -1.46 6.76
CA ARG A 63 3.46 -2.12 5.50
C ARG A 63 3.81 -1.25 4.30
N ALA A 64 3.49 0.05 4.36
CA ALA A 64 3.82 0.97 3.28
C ALA A 64 5.32 1.00 2.99
N ALA A 65 6.17 1.01 4.01
CA ALA A 65 7.62 0.99 3.85
C ALA A 65 8.08 -0.28 3.12
N HIS A 66 7.60 -1.45 3.53
CA HIS A 66 7.94 -2.71 2.85
C HIS A 66 7.44 -2.74 1.40
N ASP A 67 6.18 -2.37 1.16
CA ASP A 67 5.61 -2.40 -0.19
C ASP A 67 6.31 -1.39 -1.14
N TYR A 68 6.73 -0.22 -0.63
CA TYR A 68 7.54 0.71 -1.41
C TYR A 68 8.95 0.18 -1.69
N LEU A 69 9.55 -0.56 -0.75
CA LEU A 69 10.84 -1.19 -0.98
C LEU A 69 10.75 -2.27 -2.06
N ASP A 70 9.71 -3.10 -2.02
CA ASP A 70 9.46 -4.12 -3.05
C ASP A 70 9.21 -3.49 -4.43
N ALA A 71 8.48 -2.37 -4.47
CA ALA A 71 8.33 -1.59 -5.70
C ALA A 71 9.69 -1.07 -6.20
N ALA A 72 10.54 -0.54 -5.31
CA ALA A 72 11.87 -0.05 -5.67
C ALA A 72 12.74 -1.17 -6.26
N ILE A 73 12.73 -2.35 -5.64
CA ILE A 73 13.45 -3.54 -6.12
C ILE A 73 12.98 -3.93 -7.53
N CYS A 74 11.67 -3.94 -7.76
CA CYS A 74 11.08 -4.24 -9.07
C CYS A 74 11.55 -3.27 -10.17
N TYR A 75 11.74 -1.99 -9.83
CA TYR A 75 12.20 -0.99 -10.79
C TYR A 75 13.72 -0.95 -10.98
N LEU A 76 14.54 -1.62 -10.16
CA LEU A 76 16.01 -1.55 -10.25
C LEU A 76 16.54 -1.86 -11.65
N SER A 77 15.91 -2.81 -12.35
CA SER A 77 16.34 -3.24 -13.69
C SER A 77 15.69 -2.44 -14.84
N SER A 78 14.59 -1.74 -14.59
CA SER A 78 13.78 -1.09 -15.64
C SER A 78 13.85 0.44 -15.59
N SER A 79 14.00 1.04 -14.41
CA SER A 79 14.05 2.49 -14.24
C SER A 79 14.71 2.88 -12.92
N GLN A 80 15.97 3.33 -13.00
CA GLN A 80 16.72 3.81 -11.84
C GLN A 80 16.02 4.98 -11.13
N GLU A 81 15.41 5.90 -11.89
CA GLU A 81 14.67 7.04 -11.33
C GLU A 81 13.49 6.57 -10.46
N ARG A 82 12.67 5.63 -10.98
CA ARG A 82 11.54 5.08 -10.22
C ARG A 82 12.01 4.29 -9.01
N ALA A 83 13.06 3.47 -9.16
CA ALA A 83 13.65 2.74 -8.06
C ALA A 83 14.05 3.69 -6.93
N TRP A 84 14.73 4.79 -7.27
CA TRP A 84 15.18 5.75 -6.28
C TRP A 84 14.05 6.49 -5.59
N LYS A 85 13.04 6.90 -6.36
CA LYS A 85 11.83 7.53 -5.84
C LYS A 85 11.13 6.65 -4.80
N PHE A 86 10.93 5.36 -5.10
CA PHE A 86 10.22 4.46 -4.20
C PHE A 86 11.05 4.03 -3.00
N PHE A 87 12.37 3.93 -3.15
CA PHE A 87 13.25 3.71 -2.01
C PHE A 87 13.19 4.88 -1.01
N ASN A 88 13.23 6.13 -1.48
CA ASN A 88 13.10 7.28 -0.58
C ASN A 88 11.74 7.29 0.12
N LYS A 89 10.65 7.00 -0.61
CA LYS A 89 9.33 6.81 -0.01
C LYS A 89 9.31 5.71 1.06
N SER A 90 10.04 4.61 0.86
CA SER A 90 10.13 3.55 1.86
C SER A 90 10.79 4.03 3.16
N ILE A 91 11.83 4.86 3.05
CA ILE A 91 12.50 5.46 4.22
C ILE A 91 11.56 6.46 4.91
N ASP A 92 10.88 7.32 4.15
CA ASP A 92 9.95 8.30 4.70
C ASP A 92 8.80 7.62 5.46
N ALA A 93 8.24 6.55 4.89
CA ALA A 93 7.22 5.74 5.55
C ALA A 93 7.79 5.08 6.83
N LEU A 94 8.98 4.48 6.77
CA LEU A 94 9.62 3.88 7.95
C LEU A 94 9.88 4.92 9.05
N ALA A 95 10.33 6.12 8.71
CA ALA A 95 10.53 7.21 9.66
C ALA A 95 9.21 7.60 10.34
N ASN A 96 8.11 7.69 9.57
CA ASN A 96 6.78 7.97 10.10
C ASN A 96 6.27 6.84 11.02
N SER A 97 6.63 5.58 10.75
CA SER A 97 6.23 4.44 11.60
C SER A 97 6.80 4.50 13.03
N VAL A 98 7.96 5.13 13.21
CA VAL A 98 8.63 5.27 14.52
C VAL A 98 8.13 6.49 15.29
N THR A 99 7.47 7.42 14.61
CA THR A 99 7.08 8.72 15.16
C THR A 99 5.66 8.74 15.74
N ILE A 100 4.88 7.67 15.53
CA ILE A 100 3.50 7.48 15.98
C ILE A 100 3.46 6.51 17.16
#